data_AF-A0A1C7M7P0-F1
#
_entry.id   AF-A0A1C7M7P0-F1
#
_cell.length_a   1.000
_cell.length_b   1.000
_cell.length_c   1.000
_cell.angle_alpha   90.00
_cell.angle_beta   90.00
_cell.angle_gamma   90.00
#
_symmetry.space_group_name_H-M   'P 1'
#
loop_
_entity.id
_entity.type
_entity.pdbx_description
1 polymer ?
#
loop_
_entity_poly.entity_id
_entity_poly.type
_entity_poly.pdbx_seq_one_letter_code
_entity_poly.pdbx_strand_id
1 'polypeptide(L)'
;MSLTAAQLNALFPLPSPPPSTQAPGRLPGITHESSLELVKNLKENNRKWHIFFNDRGFHNHTSHHLLAMYQLGASGPLLDAAYKIHASYMRPAFASPEPVTTENFHLHLGDEKFYAAYLNFFSSELLEKGTATLENDF
;
A
#
# COMPACT_ATOMS: atom_id res chain seq x y z
N MET A 1 16.84 -2.33 2.05
CA MET A 1 16.74 -3.76 1.66
C MET A 1 15.32 -4.01 1.16
N SER A 2 15.13 -4.89 0.18
CA SER A 2 13.78 -5.27 -0.27
C SER A 2 13.12 -6.20 0.75
N LEU A 3 11.83 -5.99 1.04
CA LEU A 3 11.05 -6.85 1.93
C LEU A 3 11.04 -8.31 1.44
N THR A 4 11.18 -9.25 2.38
CA THR A 4 10.97 -10.68 2.09
C THR A 4 9.50 -10.96 1.78
N ALA A 5 9.20 -12.10 1.15
CA ALA A 5 7.82 -12.50 0.90
C ALA A 5 6.99 -12.64 2.19
N ALA A 6 7.60 -13.12 3.28
CA ALA A 6 6.94 -13.25 4.57
C ALA A 6 6.60 -11.87 5.18
N GLN A 7 7.55 -10.93 5.15
CA GLN A 7 7.32 -9.55 5.62
C GLN A 7 6.25 -8.85 4.79
N LEU A 8 6.27 -9.01 3.47
CA LEU A 8 5.25 -8.45 2.60
C LEU A 8 3.87 -9.07 2.86
N ASN A 9 3.79 -10.36 3.19
CA ASN A 9 2.54 -11.00 3.58
C ASN A 9 2.02 -10.46 4.93
N ALA A 10 2.91 -10.18 5.88
CA ALA A 10 2.53 -9.58 7.16
C ALA A 10 1.98 -8.16 7.02
N LEU A 11 2.54 -7.36 6.09
CA LEU A 11 2.08 -5.99 5.80
C LEU A 11 0.78 -5.92 5.01
N PHE A 12 0.46 -6.98 4.25
CA PHE A 12 -0.74 -7.04 3.41
C PHE A 12 -1.56 -8.30 3.75
N PRO A 13 -2.16 -8.36 4.96
CA PRO A 13 -3.04 -9.46 5.33
C PRO A 13 -4.37 -9.38 4.55
N LEU A 14 -5.14 -10.47 4.59
CA LEU A 14 -6.52 -10.42 4.08
C LEU A 14 -7.36 -9.41 4.89
N PRO A 15 -8.30 -8.69 4.27
CA PRO A 15 -9.11 -7.70 4.97
C PRO A 15 -9.98 -8.34 6.08
N SER A 16 -9.74 -7.93 7.33
CA SER A 16 -10.53 -8.33 8.50
C SER A 16 -12.00 -7.91 8.38
N PRO A 17 -12.93 -8.55 9.11
CA PRO A 17 -14.31 -8.08 9.22
C PRO A 17 -14.41 -6.64 9.76
N PRO A 18 -15.54 -5.94 9.57
CA PRO A 18 -15.77 -4.63 10.16
C PRO A 18 -15.51 -4.64 11.68
N PRO A 19 -14.85 -3.61 12.25
CA PRO A 19 -14.42 -3.61 13.64
C PRO A 19 -15.57 -3.47 14.64
N SER A 20 -16.74 -3.02 14.18
CA SER A 20 -17.95 -2.89 14.99
C SER A 20 -19.20 -2.96 14.11
N THR A 21 -20.37 -3.11 14.73
CA THR A 21 -21.67 -3.06 14.05
C THR A 21 -22.05 -1.65 13.56
N GLN A 22 -21.35 -0.61 14.02
CA GLN A 22 -21.55 0.77 13.59
C GLN A 22 -20.72 1.12 12.34
N ALA A 23 -19.66 0.36 12.06
CA ALA A 23 -18.89 0.54 10.85
C ALA A 23 -19.75 0.20 9.62
N PRO A 24 -19.63 0.96 8.52
CA PRO A 24 -20.31 0.63 7.27
C PRO A 24 -20.04 -0.82 6.86
N GLY A 25 -21.12 -1.59 6.69
CA GLY A 25 -21.03 -2.96 6.21
C GLY A 25 -20.45 -3.02 4.79
N ARG A 26 -19.81 -4.15 4.47
CA ARG A 26 -19.43 -4.48 3.11
C ARG A 26 -20.67 -4.81 2.28
N LEU A 27 -20.72 -4.34 1.05
CA LEU A 27 -21.80 -4.75 0.14
C LEU A 27 -21.63 -6.23 -0.27
N PRO A 28 -22.72 -6.92 -0.61
CA PRO A 28 -22.66 -8.29 -1.12
C PRO A 28 -21.75 -8.39 -2.35
N GLY A 29 -21.11 -9.55 -2.54
CA GLY A 29 -20.25 -9.84 -3.72
C GLY A 29 -18.79 -10.10 -3.38
N ILE A 30 -18.34 -9.79 -2.16
CA ILE A 30 -16.99 -10.12 -1.70
C ILE A 30 -16.86 -11.63 -1.49
N THR A 31 -15.78 -12.20 -2.02
CA THR A 31 -15.42 -13.61 -1.88
C THR A 31 -14.00 -13.75 -1.34
N HIS A 32 -13.60 -14.97 -0.98
CA HIS A 32 -12.20 -15.23 -0.64
C HIS A 32 -11.27 -14.93 -1.82
N GLU A 33 -11.69 -15.29 -3.04
CA GLU A 33 -10.95 -15.01 -4.27
C GLU A 33 -10.76 -13.51 -4.51
N SER A 34 -11.81 -12.69 -4.35
CA SER A 34 -11.66 -11.23 -4.51
C SER A 34 -10.74 -10.62 -3.44
N SER A 35 -10.71 -11.22 -2.24
CA SER A 35 -9.81 -10.80 -1.16
C SER A 35 -8.35 -11.12 -1.48
N LEU A 36 -8.08 -12.29 -2.07
CA LEU A 36 -6.74 -12.67 -2.52
C LEU A 36 -6.26 -11.77 -3.66
N GLU A 37 -7.13 -11.48 -4.63
CA GLU A 37 -6.81 -10.63 -5.78
C GLU A 37 -6.57 -9.17 -5.35
N LEU A 38 -7.36 -8.64 -4.42
CA LEU A 38 -7.11 -7.33 -3.80
C LEU A 38 -5.70 -7.28 -3.19
N VAL A 39 -5.37 -8.25 -2.32
CA VAL A 39 -4.08 -8.29 -1.62
C VAL A 39 -2.92 -8.42 -2.61
N LYS A 40 -3.07 -9.25 -3.63
CA LYS A 40 -2.09 -9.37 -4.73
C LYS A 40 -1.86 -8.01 -5.39
N ASN A 41 -2.92 -7.31 -5.81
CA ASN A 41 -2.79 -6.04 -6.52
C ASN A 41 -2.23 -4.91 -5.64
N LEU A 42 -2.55 -4.90 -4.34
CA LEU A 42 -1.95 -3.96 -3.38
C LEU A 42 -0.44 -4.21 -3.20
N LYS A 43 -0.01 -5.47 -3.10
CA LYS A 43 1.42 -5.84 -3.04
C LYS A 43 2.16 -5.44 -4.31
N GLU A 44 1.57 -5.71 -5.47
CA GLU A 44 2.15 -5.33 -6.77
C GLU A 44 2.25 -3.82 -6.91
N ASN A 45 1.22 -3.07 -6.50
CA ASN A 45 1.25 -1.61 -6.47
C ASN A 45 2.39 -1.07 -5.59
N ASN A 46 2.52 -1.59 -4.37
CA ASN A 46 3.53 -1.17 -3.41
C ASN A 46 4.96 -1.42 -3.89
N ARG A 47 5.20 -2.54 -4.59
CA ARG A 47 6.56 -2.93 -5.04
C ARG A 47 6.98 -2.25 -6.33
N LYS A 48 6.05 -2.04 -7.26
CA LYS A 48 6.38 -1.65 -8.63
C LYS A 48 6.28 -0.17 -8.89
N TRP A 49 5.43 0.55 -8.15
CA TRP A 49 5.03 1.89 -8.54
C TRP A 49 5.44 2.95 -7.51
N HIS A 50 5.76 4.12 -8.02
CA HIS A 50 6.08 5.30 -7.23
C HIS A 50 4.81 5.87 -6.58
N ILE A 51 4.99 6.76 -5.59
CA ILE A 51 3.88 7.48 -4.94
C ILE A 51 3.17 8.46 -5.87
N PHE A 52 3.81 8.85 -6.97
CA PHE A 52 3.23 9.69 -8.00
C PHE A 52 3.13 8.94 -9.32
N PHE A 53 2.07 9.19 -10.10
CA PHE A 53 1.93 8.60 -11.42
C PHE A 53 2.51 9.47 -12.54
N ASN A 54 2.93 10.71 -12.25
CA ASN A 54 3.57 11.61 -13.20
C ASN A 54 4.60 12.52 -12.50
N ASP A 55 5.33 13.30 -13.30
CA ASP A 55 6.34 14.25 -12.79
C ASP A 55 5.73 15.58 -12.34
N ARG A 56 4.39 15.70 -12.38
CA ARG A 56 3.65 16.86 -11.87
C ARG A 56 3.23 16.70 -10.40
N GLY A 57 3.62 15.58 -9.77
CA GLY A 57 3.29 15.29 -8.37
C GLY A 57 1.85 14.80 -8.15
N PHE A 58 1.19 14.19 -9.15
CA PHE A 58 -0.14 13.62 -8.93
C PHE A 58 -0.05 12.23 -8.27
N HIS A 59 -0.71 12.08 -7.11
CA HIS A 59 -0.60 10.87 -6.29
C HIS A 59 -1.13 9.62 -6.97
N ASN A 60 -0.47 8.50 -6.71
CA ASN A 60 -0.92 7.15 -6.99
C ASN A 60 -2.14 6.83 -6.10
N HIS A 61 -3.32 6.77 -6.71
CA HIS A 61 -4.59 6.48 -6.03
C HIS A 61 -5.03 5.01 -6.15
N THR A 62 -4.16 4.12 -6.62
CA THR A 62 -4.51 2.72 -6.90
C THR A 62 -5.07 2.02 -5.67
N SER A 63 -4.41 2.15 -4.51
CA SER A 63 -4.85 1.52 -3.26
C SER A 63 -6.24 1.97 -2.83
N HIS A 64 -6.51 3.28 -2.88
CA HIS A 64 -7.80 3.86 -2.54
C HIS A 64 -8.91 3.33 -3.46
N HIS A 65 -8.65 3.30 -4.76
CA HIS A 65 -9.62 2.80 -5.74
C HIS A 65 -9.95 1.33 -5.52
N LEU A 66 -8.92 0.47 -5.36
CA LEU A 66 -9.12 -0.96 -5.16
C LEU A 66 -9.85 -1.27 -3.84
N LEU A 67 -9.52 -0.58 -2.75
CA LEU A 67 -10.20 -0.75 -1.46
C LEU A 67 -11.66 -0.29 -1.52
N ALA A 68 -11.94 0.82 -2.19
CA ALA A 68 -13.31 1.30 -2.40
C ALA A 68 -14.14 0.30 -3.21
N MET A 69 -13.60 -0.19 -4.33
CA MET A 69 -14.26 -1.21 -5.15
C MET A 69 -14.51 -2.50 -4.38
N TYR A 70 -13.51 -2.96 -3.61
CA TYR A 70 -13.65 -4.15 -2.78
C TYR A 70 -14.77 -3.98 -1.75
N GLN A 71 -14.83 -2.84 -1.04
CA GLN A 71 -15.90 -2.54 -0.09
C GLN A 71 -17.30 -2.54 -0.74
N LEU A 72 -17.38 -2.16 -2.02
CA LEU A 72 -18.60 -2.16 -2.84
C LEU A 72 -18.93 -3.53 -3.45
N GLY A 73 -18.20 -4.59 -3.13
CA GLY A 73 -18.52 -5.95 -3.59
C GLY A 73 -17.86 -6.37 -4.91
N ALA A 74 -16.81 -5.68 -5.36
CA ALA A 74 -16.11 -6.03 -6.59
C ALA A 74 -15.52 -7.46 -6.55
N SER A 75 -15.67 -8.17 -7.67
CA SER A 75 -15.05 -9.48 -7.89
C SER A 75 -13.54 -9.35 -8.17
N GLY A 76 -12.80 -10.46 -8.05
CA GLY A 76 -11.38 -10.50 -8.38
C GLY A 76 -11.05 -9.95 -9.78
N PRO A 77 -11.72 -10.42 -10.85
CA PRO A 77 -11.50 -9.90 -12.20
C PRO A 77 -11.71 -8.39 -12.34
N LEU A 78 -12.69 -7.82 -11.63
CA LEU A 78 -12.97 -6.39 -11.67
C LEU A 78 -11.87 -5.59 -10.95
N LEU A 79 -11.35 -6.10 -9.83
CA LEU A 79 -10.21 -5.52 -9.11
C LEU A 79 -8.92 -5.56 -9.95
N ASP A 80 -8.63 -6.69 -10.60
CA ASP A 80 -7.47 -6.82 -11.49
C ASP A 80 -7.56 -5.89 -12.70
N ALA A 81 -8.75 -5.77 -13.31
CA ALA A 81 -8.99 -4.83 -14.40
C ALA A 81 -8.73 -3.37 -13.95
N ALA A 82 -9.24 -2.98 -12.79
CA ALA A 82 -8.98 -1.66 -12.23
C ALA A 82 -7.48 -1.43 -11.96
N TYR A 83 -6.78 -2.40 -11.38
CA TYR A 83 -5.34 -2.33 -11.17
C TYR A 83 -4.57 -2.13 -12.48
N LYS A 84 -4.90 -2.89 -13.53
CA LYS A 84 -4.25 -2.81 -14.84
C LYS A 84 -4.42 -1.44 -15.50
N ILE A 85 -5.57 -0.79 -15.32
CA ILE A 85 -5.79 0.59 -15.79
C ILE A 85 -4.78 1.52 -15.12
N HIS A 86 -4.69 1.50 -13.78
CA HIS A 86 -3.72 2.32 -13.04
C HIS A 86 -2.28 2.01 -13.46
N ALA A 87 -1.91 0.73 -13.47
CA ALA A 87 -0.57 0.26 -13.80
C ALA A 87 -0.06 0.74 -15.18
N SER A 88 -0.96 1.02 -16.13
CA SER A 88 -0.59 1.47 -17.48
C SER A 88 0.06 2.85 -17.53
N TYR A 89 -0.11 3.69 -16.50
CA TYR A 89 0.41 5.06 -16.47
C TYR A 89 1.17 5.41 -15.19
N MET A 90 1.43 4.44 -14.30
CA MET A 90 2.21 4.68 -13.08
C MET A 90 3.69 4.91 -13.40
N ARG A 91 4.34 5.80 -12.64
CA ARG A 91 5.80 5.88 -12.64
C ARG A 91 6.36 4.64 -11.93
N PRO A 92 7.38 3.97 -12.50
CA PRO A 92 8.09 2.90 -11.81
C PRO A 92 8.71 3.38 -10.51
N ALA A 93 8.70 2.54 -9.48
CA ALA A 93 9.49 2.74 -8.28
C ALA A 93 10.99 2.68 -8.63
N PHE A 94 11.80 3.45 -7.90
CA PHE A 94 13.25 3.49 -8.05
C PHE A 94 13.93 3.50 -6.69
N ALA A 95 15.22 3.18 -6.66
CA ALA A 95 16.01 3.19 -5.43
C ALA A 95 16.31 4.63 -5.00
N SER A 96 16.06 4.93 -3.72
CA SER A 96 16.43 6.22 -3.14
C SER A 96 17.95 6.41 -3.05
N PRO A 97 18.45 7.66 -3.04
CA PRO A 97 19.88 7.95 -2.99
C PRO A 97 20.60 7.34 -1.78
N GLU A 98 19.93 7.31 -0.62
CA GLU A 98 20.42 6.70 0.61
C GLU A 98 19.25 6.22 1.50
N PRO A 99 19.51 5.38 2.52
CA PRO A 99 18.48 4.96 3.46
C PRO A 99 18.00 6.08 4.39
N VAL A 100 16.72 6.00 4.77
CA VAL A 100 16.14 6.78 5.87
C VAL A 100 16.23 5.96 7.16
N THR A 101 16.66 6.60 8.24
CA THR A 101 16.81 6.08 9.60
C THR A 101 16.20 7.05 10.60
N THR A 102 16.09 6.63 11.86
CA THR A 102 15.62 7.47 12.98
C THR A 102 16.41 8.76 13.14
N GLU A 103 17.69 8.78 12.77
CA GLU A 103 18.58 9.94 12.92
C GLU A 103 18.43 10.94 11.76
N ASN A 104 18.03 10.49 10.57
CA ASN A 104 18.05 11.32 9.36
C ASN A 104 16.67 11.53 8.71
N PHE A 105 15.58 10.90 9.21
CA PHE A 105 14.27 10.95 8.58
C PHE A 105 13.69 12.37 8.46
N HIS A 106 14.15 13.34 9.24
CA HIS A 106 13.69 14.72 9.16
C HIS A 106 14.36 15.51 8.02
N LEU A 107 15.47 15.02 7.45
CA LEU A 107 16.27 15.74 6.46
C LEU A 107 15.65 15.72 5.04
N HIS A 108 14.85 14.71 4.74
CA HIS A 108 14.38 14.43 3.36
C HIS A 108 12.86 14.53 3.21
N LEU A 109 12.19 15.22 4.14
CA LEU A 109 10.74 15.35 4.14
C LEU A 109 10.26 16.08 2.88
N GLY A 110 9.32 15.46 2.16
CA GLY A 110 8.77 16.00 0.91
C GLY A 110 9.67 15.81 -0.31
N ASP A 111 10.87 15.25 -0.18
CA ASP A 111 11.69 14.86 -1.34
C ASP A 111 11.23 13.50 -1.87
N GLU A 112 10.61 13.52 -3.05
CA GLU A 112 10.10 12.32 -3.71
C GLU A 112 11.19 11.28 -3.98
N LYS A 113 12.46 11.70 -4.12
CA LYS A 113 13.59 10.79 -4.33
C LYS A 113 13.79 9.84 -3.17
N PHE A 114 13.33 10.22 -1.98
CA PHE A 114 13.44 9.44 -0.75
C PHE A 114 12.20 8.60 -0.47
N TYR A 115 11.19 8.59 -1.35
CA TYR A 115 9.96 7.83 -1.12
C TYR A 115 10.23 6.34 -0.83
N ALA A 116 11.07 5.67 -1.63
CA ALA A 116 11.38 4.26 -1.41
C ALA A 116 12.15 4.03 -0.08
N ALA A 117 13.00 4.97 0.33
CA ALA A 117 13.67 4.92 1.63
C ALA A 117 12.67 5.06 2.79
N TYR A 118 11.77 6.04 2.75
CA TYR A 118 10.71 6.18 3.76
C TYR A 118 9.78 4.97 3.79
N LEU A 119 9.40 4.45 2.62
CA LEU A 119 8.56 3.26 2.54
C LEU A 119 9.21 2.07 3.24
N ASN A 120 10.50 1.85 3.01
CA ASN A 120 11.25 0.78 3.67
C ASN A 120 11.42 1.03 5.18
N PHE A 121 11.73 2.26 5.58
CA PHE A 121 11.85 2.66 6.98
C PHE A 121 10.56 2.38 7.76
N PHE A 122 9.43 2.97 7.35
CA PHE A 122 8.15 2.78 8.04
C PHE A 122 7.60 1.36 7.91
N SER A 123 7.89 0.64 6.83
CA SER A 123 7.56 -0.80 6.75
C SER A 123 8.30 -1.61 7.80
N SER A 124 9.56 -1.25 8.09
CA SER A 124 10.40 -1.96 9.06
C SER A 124 9.93 -1.64 10.49
N GLU A 125 9.72 -0.36 10.79
CA GLU A 125 9.15 0.09 12.07
C GLU A 125 7.79 -0.57 12.34
N LEU A 126 6.92 -0.65 11.31
CA LEU A 126 5.61 -1.28 11.44
C LEU A 126 5.70 -2.78 11.71
N LEU A 127 6.66 -3.48 11.10
CA LEU A 127 6.88 -4.91 11.32
C LEU A 127 7.46 -5.21 12.70
N GLU A 128 8.29 -4.32 13.23
CA GLU A 128 8.93 -4.49 14.54
C GLU A 128 7.99 -4.13 15.69
N LYS A 129 7.30 -2.99 15.58
CA LYS A 129 6.54 -2.38 16.68
C LYS A 129 5.03 -2.64 16.59
N GLY A 130 4.51 -2.95 15.41
CA GLY A 130 3.07 -3.00 15.14
C GLY A 130 2.42 -1.61 15.05
N THR A 131 1.15 -1.57 14.64
CA THR A 131 0.44 -0.30 14.35
C THR A 131 0.24 0.58 15.57
N ALA A 132 -0.11 -0.01 16.72
CA ALA A 132 -0.51 0.75 17.91
C ALA A 132 0.64 1.54 18.56
N THR A 133 1.88 1.09 18.36
CA THR A 133 3.07 1.73 18.94
C THR A 133 3.65 2.80 18.03
N LEU A 134 3.61 2.59 16.71
CA LEU A 134 4.18 3.53 15.73
C LEU A 134 3.59 4.93 15.82
N GLU A 135 2.29 5.06 16.10
CA GLU A 135 1.58 6.35 16.12
C GLU A 135 2.10 7.33 17.18
N ASN A 136 2.88 6.88 18.16
CA ASN A 136 3.39 7.72 19.26
C ASN A 136 4.89 8.06 19.13
N ASP A 137 5.59 7.50 18.15
CA ASP A 137 7.07 7.52 18.08
C ASP A 137 7.66 8.58 17.13
N PHE A 138 6.83 9.18 16.26
CA PHE A 138 7.24 10.13 15.22
C PHE A 138 6.28 11.32 15.11
#